data_AF-A0ABD1UN84-F1
#
_entry.id   AF-A0ABD1UN84-F1
#
_cell.length_a   1.000
_cell.length_b   1.000
_cell.length_c   1.000
_cell.angle_alpha   90.00
_cell.angle_beta   90.00
_cell.angle_gamma   90.00
#
_symmetry.space_group_name_H-M   'P 1'
#
loop_
_entity.id
_entity.type
_entity.pdbx_description
1 polymer ?
#
loop_
_entity_poly.entity_id
_entity_poly.type
_entity_poly.pdbx_seq_one_letter_code
_entity_poly.pdbx_strand_id
1 'polypeptide(L)'
;MADVQPFACIIPHLLARIDVWQLSVVNGVEQIDPLPINLVHNIPQQDNGTNCGVFVIKYAEHILNGNVQEMPNPLEATIERTHLAAMLFKYGMDKCNEGYDTNPDFVSRRERKARKVAKKKNAK
;
A
#
# COMPACT_ATOMS: atom_id res chain seq x y z
N MET A 1 -16.61 7.29 23.20
CA MET A 1 -16.49 6.74 21.84
C MET A 1 -16.60 7.90 20.86
N ALA A 2 -15.51 8.62 20.66
CA ALA A 2 -15.42 9.73 19.70
C ALA A 2 -14.00 9.65 19.15
N ASP A 3 -13.85 9.48 17.83
CA ASP A 3 -12.64 9.76 17.02
C ASP A 3 -12.58 9.03 15.66
N VAL A 4 -13.71 8.59 15.10
CA VAL A 4 -13.77 8.08 13.71
C VAL A 4 -14.23 9.18 12.71
N GLN A 5 -14.70 10.32 13.21
CA GLN A 5 -15.30 11.39 12.39
C GLN A 5 -14.33 12.19 11.49
N PRO A 6 -13.05 12.46 11.84
CA PRO A 6 -12.21 13.33 11.00
C PRO A 6 -11.96 12.73 9.62
N PHE A 7 -11.62 11.44 9.57
CA PHE A 7 -11.26 10.77 8.31
C PHE A 7 -12.48 10.48 7.43
N ALA A 8 -13.63 10.16 8.04
CA ALA A 8 -14.89 9.98 7.31
C ALA A 8 -15.31 11.26 6.56
N CYS A 9 -14.99 12.44 7.09
CA CYS A 9 -15.22 13.71 6.41
C CYS A 9 -14.07 14.09 5.46
N ILE A 10 -12.81 13.95 5.87
CA ILE A 10 -11.65 14.42 5.10
C ILE A 10 -11.43 13.59 3.82
N ILE A 11 -11.58 12.27 3.89
CA ILE A 11 -11.30 11.39 2.74
C ILE A 11 -12.19 11.74 1.53
N PRO A 12 -13.52 11.87 1.66
CA PRO A 12 -14.37 12.32 0.54
C PRO A 12 -13.94 13.65 -0.08
N HIS A 13 -13.54 14.63 0.75
CA HIS A 13 -13.10 15.94 0.26
C HIS A 13 -11.77 15.86 -0.51
N LEU A 14 -10.83 15.03 -0.03
CA LEU A 14 -9.57 14.79 -0.73
C LEU A 14 -9.81 14.07 -2.06
N LEU A 15 -10.64 13.02 -2.07
CA LEU A 15 -10.99 12.26 -3.28
C LEU A 15 -11.67 13.15 -4.33
N ALA A 16 -12.53 14.07 -3.91
CA ALA A 16 -13.13 15.07 -4.80
C ALA A 16 -12.12 16.04 -5.41
N ARG A 17 -11.02 16.33 -4.72
CA ARG A 17 -9.98 17.21 -5.24
C ARG A 17 -9.04 16.54 -6.24
N ILE A 18 -8.99 15.21 -6.25
CA ILE A 18 -8.19 14.41 -7.19
C ILE A 18 -9.02 13.76 -8.30
N ASP A 19 -10.28 14.17 -8.44
CA ASP A 19 -11.20 13.78 -9.53
C ASP A 19 -11.34 12.26 -9.72
N VAL A 20 -11.41 11.54 -8.60
CA VAL A 20 -11.50 10.06 -8.60
C VAL A 20 -12.91 9.58 -8.90
N TRP A 21 -13.88 10.49 -8.99
CA TRP A 21 -15.26 10.15 -9.31
C TRP A 21 -15.41 9.81 -10.79
N GLN A 22 -16.17 8.77 -11.09
CA GLN A 22 -16.52 8.45 -12.47
C GLN A 22 -17.73 9.29 -12.88
N LEU A 23 -17.65 9.94 -14.03
CA LEU A 23 -18.84 10.48 -14.69
C LEU A 23 -19.61 9.30 -15.28
N SER A 24 -20.79 9.05 -14.72
CA SER A 24 -21.74 8.09 -15.27
C SER A 24 -22.82 8.84 -16.03
N VAL A 25 -23.31 8.27 -17.12
CA VAL A 25 -24.46 8.82 -17.86
C VAL A 25 -25.67 7.96 -17.52
N VAL A 26 -26.57 8.50 -16.70
CA VAL A 26 -27.84 7.85 -16.36
C VAL A 26 -28.95 8.60 -17.07
N ASN A 27 -29.68 7.92 -17.96
CA ASN A 27 -30.77 8.50 -18.76
C ASN A 27 -30.37 9.76 -19.56
N GLY A 28 -29.14 9.83 -20.07
CA GLY A 28 -28.66 10.96 -20.87
C GLY A 28 -28.23 12.19 -20.06
N VAL A 29 -28.20 12.10 -18.73
CA VAL A 29 -27.68 13.14 -17.83
C VAL A 29 -26.36 12.65 -17.24
N GLU A 30 -25.32 13.48 -17.32
CA GLU A 30 -24.06 13.25 -16.61
C GLU A 30 -24.29 13.38 -15.11
N GLN A 31 -24.02 12.31 -14.38
CA GLN A 31 -24.10 12.25 -12.94
C GLN A 31 -22.76 11.79 -12.37
N ILE A 32 -22.35 12.44 -11.28
CA ILE A 32 -21.20 12.02 -10.48
C ILE A 32 -21.59 10.70 -9.81
N ASP A 33 -20.94 9.61 -10.20
CA ASP A 33 -21.09 8.33 -9.51
C ASP A 33 -20.20 8.33 -8.26
N PRO A 34 -20.78 8.31 -7.05
CA PRO A 34 -19.99 8.33 -5.84
C PRO A 34 -19.22 7.02 -5.67
N LEU A 35 -17.88 7.09 -5.60
CA LEU A 35 -17.02 6.01 -5.14
C LEU A 35 -17.49 5.53 -3.75
N PRO A 36 -17.95 4.28 -3.61
CA PRO A 36 -18.42 3.77 -2.33
C PRO A 36 -17.25 3.61 -1.36
N ILE A 37 -17.33 4.29 -0.21
CA ILE A 37 -16.34 4.19 0.86
C ILE A 37 -16.91 3.30 1.96
N ASN A 38 -16.29 2.14 2.15
CA ASN A 38 -16.66 1.19 3.20
C ASN A 38 -15.63 1.23 4.32
N LEU A 39 -16.05 1.68 5.51
CA LEU A 39 -15.24 1.54 6.72
C LEU A 39 -15.37 0.11 7.26
N VAL A 40 -14.25 -0.61 7.33
CA VAL A 40 -14.21 -1.96 7.83
C VAL A 40 -13.87 -1.94 9.32
N HIS A 41 -14.78 -2.47 10.13
CA HIS A 41 -14.64 -2.57 11.58
C HIS A 41 -14.26 -4.00 12.02
N ASN A 42 -13.90 -4.15 13.30
CA ASN A 42 -13.58 -5.44 13.94
C ASN A 42 -12.38 -6.20 13.37
N ILE A 43 -11.56 -5.53 12.55
CA ILE A 43 -10.28 -6.06 12.08
C ILE A 43 -9.16 -5.74 13.08
N PRO A 44 -8.05 -6.49 13.05
CA PRO A 44 -6.97 -6.36 14.03
C PRO A 44 -6.39 -4.95 14.02
N GLN A 45 -6.33 -4.27 15.17
CA GLN A 45 -5.76 -2.93 15.24
C GLN A 45 -4.31 -2.98 15.70
N GLN A 46 -3.49 -2.11 15.12
CA GLN A 46 -2.10 -1.97 15.53
C GLN A 46 -2.03 -1.16 16.85
N ASP A 47 -1.24 -1.66 17.80
CA ASP A 47 -1.05 -1.09 19.14
C ASP A 47 0.28 -0.32 19.31
N ASN A 48 1.18 -0.41 18.34
CA ASN A 48 2.51 0.20 18.36
C ASN A 48 2.73 1.09 17.13
N GLY A 49 3.83 1.84 17.05
CA GLY A 49 4.10 2.75 15.93
C GLY A 49 4.86 2.14 14.73
N THR A 50 5.23 0.84 14.76
CA THR A 50 6.26 0.30 13.86
C THR A 50 5.80 -0.79 12.90
N ASN A 51 4.63 -1.36 13.14
CA ASN A 51 4.06 -2.47 12.37
C ASN A 51 3.08 -2.04 11.26
N CYS A 52 2.88 -0.74 11.02
CA CYS A 52 1.83 -0.27 10.11
C CYS A 52 1.95 -0.85 8.69
N GLY A 53 3.18 -1.01 8.19
CA GLY A 53 3.42 -1.65 6.90
C GLY A 53 2.97 -3.12 6.86
N VAL A 54 3.14 -3.87 7.96
CA VAL A 54 2.70 -5.28 8.05
C VAL A 54 1.18 -5.35 8.01
N PHE A 55 0.50 -4.50 8.80
CA PHE A 55 -0.97 -4.43 8.80
C PHE A 55 -1.52 -4.04 7.43
N VAL A 56 -0.95 -3.02 6.77
CA VAL A 56 -1.38 -2.60 5.42
C VAL A 56 -1.24 -3.73 4.40
N ILE A 57 -0.11 -4.45 4.40
CA ILE A 57 0.10 -5.56 3.47
C ILE A 57 -0.92 -6.69 3.73
N LYS A 58 -1.17 -7.01 5.00
CA LYS A 58 -2.16 -8.05 5.35
C LYS A 58 -3.59 -7.65 5.06
N TYR A 59 -3.97 -6.39 5.29
CA TYR A 59 -5.25 -5.89 4.83
C TYR A 59 -5.39 -6.04 3.31
N ALA A 60 -4.39 -5.65 2.54
CA ALA A 60 -4.43 -5.79 1.09
C ALA A 60 -4.59 -7.26 0.67
N GLU A 61 -3.82 -8.18 1.27
CA GLU A 61 -3.92 -9.62 1.01
C GLU A 61 -5.35 -10.14 1.23
N HIS A 62 -5.96 -9.82 2.38
CA HIS A 62 -7.30 -10.29 2.70
C HIS A 62 -8.42 -9.57 1.92
N ILE A 63 -8.24 -8.29 1.58
CA ILE A 63 -9.18 -7.55 0.73
C ILE A 63 -9.20 -8.17 -0.68
N LEU A 64 -8.03 -8.46 -1.25
CA LEU A 64 -7.92 -9.08 -2.58
C LEU A 64 -8.54 -10.49 -2.63
N ASN A 65 -8.49 -11.22 -1.52
CA ASN A 65 -9.09 -12.54 -1.38
C ASN A 65 -10.57 -12.50 -0.93
N GLY A 66 -11.14 -11.32 -0.68
CA GLY A 66 -12.53 -11.16 -0.24
C GLY A 66 -12.83 -11.65 1.18
N ASN A 67 -11.80 -11.85 2.02
CA ASN A 67 -11.91 -12.46 3.35
C ASN A 67 -11.37 -11.57 4.49
N VAL A 68 -11.50 -10.25 4.34
CA VAL A 68 -11.06 -9.26 5.36
C VAL A 68 -11.68 -9.46 6.74
N GLN A 69 -12.89 -10.03 6.81
CA GLN A 69 -13.58 -10.31 8.08
C GLN A 69 -13.03 -11.56 8.80
N GLU A 70 -12.25 -12.39 8.11
CA GLU A 70 -11.67 -13.63 8.66
C GLU A 70 -10.24 -13.41 9.20
N MET A 71 -9.78 -12.16 9.23
CA MET A 71 -8.44 -11.83 9.68
C MET A 71 -8.22 -12.24 11.15
N PRO A 72 -7.07 -12.85 11.49
CA PRO A 72 -6.73 -13.16 12.87
C PRO A 72 -6.66 -11.91 13.74
N ASN A 73 -7.48 -11.83 14.79
CA ASN A 73 -7.54 -10.72 15.73
C ASN A 73 -7.26 -11.22 17.17
N PRO A 74 -6.06 -10.99 17.75
CA PRO A 74 -5.01 -10.08 17.27
C PRO A 74 -4.16 -10.65 16.12
N LEU A 75 -3.57 -9.75 15.33
CA LEU A 75 -2.60 -10.10 14.28
C LEU A 75 -1.19 -10.18 14.88
N GLU A 76 -0.56 -11.34 14.77
CA GLU A 76 0.81 -11.57 15.25
C GLU A 76 1.86 -10.92 14.32
N ALA A 77 2.03 -9.61 14.45
CA ALA A 77 2.82 -8.80 13.51
C ALA A 77 4.29 -9.23 13.40
N THR A 78 4.90 -9.77 14.46
CA THR A 78 6.29 -10.28 14.42
C THR A 78 6.42 -11.51 13.53
N ILE A 79 5.46 -12.43 13.62
CA ILE A 79 5.42 -13.64 12.80
C ILE A 79 5.20 -13.24 11.33
N GLU A 80 4.21 -12.38 11.08
CA GLU A 80 3.92 -11.94 9.72
C GLU A 80 5.04 -11.12 9.10
N ARG A 81 5.74 -10.30 9.88
CA ARG A 81 6.93 -9.59 9.40
C ARG A 81 8.01 -10.57 8.94
N THR A 82 8.25 -11.63 9.72
CA THR A 82 9.24 -12.66 9.38
C THR A 82 8.84 -13.39 8.11
N HIS A 83 7.56 -13.77 8.00
CA HIS A 83 7.01 -14.43 6.82
C HIS A 83 7.12 -13.55 5.56
N LEU A 84 6.71 -12.29 5.64
CA LEU A 84 6.84 -11.32 4.55
C LEU A 84 8.31 -11.11 4.13
N ALA A 85 9.23 -11.04 5.09
CA ALA A 85 10.65 -10.91 4.80
C ALA A 85 11.19 -12.14 4.04
N ALA A 86 10.79 -13.35 4.44
CA ALA A 86 11.15 -14.59 3.76
C ALA A 86 10.59 -14.65 2.33
N MET A 87 9.32 -14.27 2.14
CA MET A 87 8.69 -14.20 0.81
C MET A 87 9.40 -13.20 -0.10
N LEU A 88 9.69 -11.99 0.38
CA LEU A 88 10.38 -10.95 -0.38
C LEU A 88 11.82 -11.38 -0.73
N PHE A 89 12.50 -12.04 0.18
CA PHE A 89 13.84 -12.57 -0.07
C PHE A 89 13.82 -13.64 -1.17
N LYS A 90 12.91 -14.63 -1.05
CA LYS A 90 12.74 -15.66 -2.09
C LYS A 90 12.45 -15.03 -3.44
N TYR A 91 11.48 -14.12 -3.51
CA TYR A 91 11.14 -13.42 -4.75
C TYR A 91 12.34 -12.66 -5.35
N GLY A 92 13.15 -12.02 -4.51
CA GLY A 92 14.39 -11.38 -4.95
C GLY A 92 15.41 -12.37 -5.53
N MET A 93 15.58 -13.53 -4.89
CA MET A 93 16.45 -14.60 -5.38
C MET A 93 15.97 -15.18 -6.71
N ASP A 94 14.66 -15.45 -6.83
CA ASP A 94 14.05 -15.97 -8.04
C ASP A 94 14.26 -14.98 -9.21
N LYS A 95 14.06 -13.68 -8.97
CA LYS A 95 14.36 -12.62 -9.95
C LYS A 95 15.81 -12.61 -10.42
N CYS A 96 16.77 -12.79 -9.51
CA CYS A 96 18.18 -12.85 -9.87
C CYS A 96 18.51 -14.10 -10.71
N ASN A 97 17.91 -15.24 -10.38
CA ASN A 97 18.16 -16.51 -11.06
C ASN A 97 17.52 -16.56 -12.45
N GLU A 98 16.34 -16.00 -12.61
CA GLU A 98 15.57 -15.99 -13.86
C GLU A 98 16.02 -14.88 -14.83
N GLY A 99 17.01 -14.07 -14.44
CA GLY A 99 17.57 -13.02 -15.30
C GLY A 99 16.57 -11.92 -15.65
N TYR A 100 15.58 -11.66 -14.77
CA TYR A 100 14.59 -10.61 -14.98
C TYR A 100 15.30 -9.25 -15.16
N ASP A 101 15.30 -8.73 -16.38
CA ASP A 101 15.68 -7.35 -16.64
C ASP A 101 14.56 -6.44 -16.13
N THR A 102 14.63 -6.13 -14.84
CA THR A 102 13.76 -5.12 -14.26
C THR A 102 14.31 -3.79 -14.76
N ASN A 103 13.73 -3.24 -15.84
CA ASN A 103 13.96 -1.85 -16.19
C ASN A 103 13.72 -1.04 -14.91
N PRO A 104 14.73 -0.36 -14.34
CA PRO A 104 14.57 0.28 -13.07
C PRO A 104 13.82 1.58 -13.31
N ASP A 105 12.48 1.50 -13.41
CA ASP A 105 11.59 2.67 -13.33
C ASP A 105 11.91 3.46 -12.04
N PHE A 106 12.46 2.79 -11.03
CA PHE A 106 13.02 3.39 -9.84
C PHE A 106 14.48 2.98 -9.60
N VAL A 107 15.40 3.89 -9.88
CA VAL A 107 16.80 3.79 -9.40
C VAL A 107 16.79 3.81 -7.87
N SER A 108 17.31 2.75 -7.25
CA SER A 108 17.33 2.64 -5.79
C SER A 108 18.07 3.81 -5.16
N ARG A 109 17.72 4.18 -3.91
CA ARG A 109 18.42 5.24 -3.16
C ARG A 109 19.92 4.95 -3.04
N ARG A 110 20.28 3.66 -2.99
CA ARG A 110 21.67 3.18 -2.90
C ARG A 110 22.42 3.44 -4.20
N GLU A 111 21.83 3.12 -5.34
CA GLU A 111 22.41 3.41 -6.67
C GLU A 111 22.49 4.90 -6.94
N ARG A 112 21.48 5.70 -6.53
CA ARG A 112 21.55 7.17 -6.60
C ARG A 112 22.72 7.72 -5.78
N LYS A 113 22.96 7.19 -4.57
CA LYS A 113 24.13 7.56 -3.77
C LYS A 113 25.44 7.13 -4.44
N ALA A 114 25.50 5.92 -4.97
CA ALA A 114 26.69 5.41 -5.67
C ALA A 114 27.03 6.25 -6.91
N ARG A 115 26.04 6.61 -7.73
CA ARG A 115 26.19 7.50 -8.89
C ARG A 115 26.69 8.89 -8.49
N LYS A 116 26.17 9.47 -7.40
CA LYS A 116 26.65 10.77 -6.88
C LYS A 116 28.11 10.70 -6.42
N VAL A 117 28.52 9.62 -5.75
CA VAL A 117 29.90 9.42 -5.31
C VAL A 117 30.84 9.24 -6.51
N ALA A 118 30.44 8.44 -7.50
CA ALA A 118 31.21 8.24 -8.73
C ALA A 118 31.40 9.56 -9.52
N LYS A 119 30.33 10.36 -9.67
CA LYS A 119 30.38 11.65 -10.35
C LYS A 119 31.28 12.67 -9.64
N LYS A 120 31.38 12.61 -8.31
CA LYS A 120 32.25 13.50 -7.52
C LYS A 120 33.73 13.09 -7.57
N LYS A 121 34.03 11.80 -7.81
CA LYS A 121 35.39 11.31 -8.02
C LYS A 121 35.95 11.67 -9.40
N ASN A 122 35.11 11.65 -10.43
CA ASN A 122 35.50 12.00 -11.81
C ASN A 122 35.55 13.51 -12.08
N ALA A 123 35.22 14.35 -11.09
CA ALA A 123 35.28 15.81 -11.17
C ALA A 123 36.51 16.39 -10.44
N LYS A 124 37.45 15.54 -10.04
CA LYS A 124 38.77 15.87 -9.49
C LYS A 124 39.82 15.29 -10.43
#